data_AF-A0A8S4RFP8-F1
#
_entry.id   AF-A0A8S4RFP8-F1
#
_cell.length_a   1.000
_cell.length_b   1.000
_cell.length_c   1.000
_cell.angle_alpha   90.00
_cell.angle_beta   90.00
_cell.angle_gamma   90.00
#
_symmetry.space_group_name_H-M   'P 1'
#
loop_
_entity.id
_entity.type
_entity.pdbx_description
1 polymer ?
#
loop_
_entity_poly.entity_id
_entity_poly.type
_entity_poly.pdbx_seq_one_letter_code
_entity_poly.pdbx_strand_id
1 'polypeptide(L)'
;MTDYHVLGVLSSAQLRQWVRGKAECKLERVILAGQGHRLLAKAEALPLSQYLTNLILKCDALHAAVEKGSLLELQELLDHDHNRQKYVACYDEAGVGLLHKAVFYNYTDIVVWLVNNYSQLVHQRDSVSIVLALSHSKS
;
A
#
# COMPACT_ATOMS: atom_id res chain seq x y z
N MET A 1 -4.15 2.83 14.18
CA MET A 1 -3.90 1.98 13.00
C MET A 1 -5.17 1.99 12.16
N THR A 2 -5.19 2.74 11.07
CA THR A 2 -6.37 2.86 10.20
C THR A 2 -6.54 1.58 9.42
N ASP A 3 -7.64 0.88 9.66
CA ASP A 3 -8.01 -0.31 8.91
C ASP A 3 -8.49 0.13 7.51
N TYR A 4 -7.61 0.00 6.52
CA TYR A 4 -7.90 0.31 5.12
C TYR A 4 -8.73 -0.79 4.44
N HIS A 5 -8.87 -1.96 5.06
CA HIS A 5 -9.64 -3.10 4.53
C HIS A 5 -11.15 -2.81 4.48
N VAL A 6 -11.64 -1.89 5.31
CA VAL A 6 -13.08 -1.56 5.43
C VAL A 6 -13.58 -0.65 4.30
N LEU A 7 -12.74 -0.27 3.34
CA LEU A 7 -13.20 0.39 2.10
C LEU A 7 -13.81 -0.66 1.15
N GLY A 8 -14.92 -1.26 1.59
CA GLY A 8 -15.78 -2.11 0.77
C GLY A 8 -16.08 -1.46 -0.57
N VAL A 9 -16.44 -2.27 -1.58
CA VAL A 9 -16.58 -1.88 -3.00
C VAL A 9 -17.26 -0.51 -3.15
N LEU A 10 -16.46 0.56 -3.22
CA LEU A 10 -16.97 1.92 -3.39
C LEU A 10 -17.59 2.00 -4.78
N SER A 11 -18.83 2.48 -4.85
CA SER A 11 -19.49 2.65 -6.14
C SER A 11 -18.76 3.71 -6.97
N SER A 12 -18.79 3.57 -8.29
CA SER A 12 -18.18 4.56 -9.19
C SER A 12 -18.79 5.96 -9.02
N ALA A 13 -20.07 6.03 -8.63
CA ALA A 13 -20.73 7.30 -8.32
C ALA A 13 -20.12 7.98 -7.09
N GLN A 14 -19.85 7.23 -6.02
CA GLN A 14 -19.21 7.76 -4.80
C GLN A 14 -17.79 8.25 -5.06
N LEU A 15 -16.98 7.48 -5.81
CA LEU A 15 -15.62 7.90 -6.18
C LEU A 15 -15.65 9.21 -6.97
N ARG A 16 -16.50 9.31 -8.00
CA ARG A 16 -16.64 10.56 -8.77
C ARG A 16 -17.13 11.72 -7.92
N GLN A 17 -18.05 11.49 -6.99
CA GLN A 17 -18.50 12.53 -6.06
C GLN A 17 -17.35 13.04 -5.20
N TRP A 18 -16.47 12.16 -4.71
CA TRP A 18 -15.30 12.54 -3.91
C TRP A 18 -14.24 13.28 -4.73
N VAL A 19 -14.01 12.89 -5.98
CA VAL A 19 -13.13 13.62 -6.90
C VAL A 19 -13.66 15.03 -7.14
N ARG A 20 -14.95 15.19 -7.50
CA ARG A 20 -15.57 16.51 -7.70
C ARG A 20 -15.57 17.36 -6.44
N GLY A 21 -15.83 16.74 -5.29
CA GLY A 21 -15.82 17.39 -3.98
C GLY A 21 -14.43 17.63 -3.40
N LYS A 22 -13.35 17.31 -4.13
CA LYS A 22 -11.95 17.41 -3.67
C LYS A 22 -11.74 16.79 -2.28
N ALA A 23 -12.36 15.64 -2.03
CA ALA A 23 -12.27 14.95 -0.76
C ALA A 23 -10.94 14.20 -0.63
N GLU A 24 -9.82 14.93 -0.63
CA GLU A 24 -8.46 14.38 -0.74
C GLU A 24 -8.17 13.31 0.31
N CYS A 25 -8.49 13.56 1.59
CA CYS A 25 -8.26 12.57 2.64
C CYS A 25 -9.00 11.24 2.40
N LYS A 26 -10.16 11.26 1.74
CA LYS A 26 -10.89 10.03 1.40
C LYS A 26 -10.25 9.33 0.21
N LEU A 27 -9.83 10.09 -0.80
CA LEU A 27 -9.18 9.57 -1.99
C LEU A 27 -7.79 9.00 -1.67
N GLU A 28 -7.02 9.66 -0.80
CA GLU A 28 -5.75 9.17 -0.26
C GLU A 28 -5.92 7.78 0.36
N ARG A 29 -6.94 7.61 1.23
CA ARG A 29 -7.23 6.31 1.84
C ARG A 29 -7.62 5.24 0.82
N VAL A 30 -8.33 5.61 -0.25
CA VAL A 30 -8.68 4.69 -1.34
C VAL A 30 -7.43 4.23 -2.08
N ILE A 31 -6.49 5.15 -2.36
CA ILE A 31 -5.23 4.83 -3.04
C ILE A 31 -4.37 3.95 -2.15
N LEU A 32 -4.18 4.31 -0.88
CA LEU A 32 -3.40 3.50 0.07
C LEU A 32 -3.97 2.11 0.28
N ALA A 33 -5.29 1.93 0.09
CA ALA A 33 -5.97 0.63 0.12
C ALA A 33 -5.84 -0.18 -1.21
N GLY A 34 -4.95 0.22 -2.11
CA GLY A 34 -4.70 -0.49 -3.37
C GLY A 34 -5.69 -0.22 -4.50
N GLN A 35 -6.60 0.76 -4.33
CA GLN A 35 -7.64 1.04 -5.31
C GLN A 35 -7.31 2.24 -6.22
N GLY A 36 -6.04 2.64 -6.32
CA GLY A 36 -5.57 3.79 -7.09
C GLY A 36 -5.92 3.70 -8.59
N HIS A 37 -5.59 2.60 -9.24
CA HIS A 37 -5.94 2.39 -10.66
C HIS A 37 -7.45 2.30 -10.89
N ARG A 38 -8.19 1.70 -9.95
CA ARG A 38 -9.65 1.70 -10.00
C ARG A 38 -10.21 3.12 -9.90
N LEU A 39 -9.63 3.96 -9.04
CA LEU A 39 -9.98 5.37 -8.95
C LEU A 39 -9.70 6.08 -10.28
N LEU A 40 -8.52 5.90 -10.90
CA LEU A 40 -8.18 6.48 -12.21
C LEU A 40 -9.20 6.08 -13.28
N ALA A 41 -9.51 4.78 -13.38
CA ALA A 41 -10.46 4.26 -14.35
C ALA A 41 -11.89 4.81 -14.16
N LYS A 42 -12.29 5.15 -12.93
CA LYS A 42 -13.64 5.67 -12.62
C LYS A 42 -13.71 7.19 -12.56
N ALA A 43 -12.59 7.87 -12.35
CA ALA A 43 -12.50 9.33 -12.38
C ALA A 43 -12.68 9.88 -13.81
N GLU A 44 -12.52 9.03 -14.84
CA GLU A 44 -12.65 9.41 -16.26
C GLU A 44 -11.78 10.64 -16.56
N ALA A 45 -12.36 11.72 -17.09
CA ALA A 45 -11.68 12.98 -17.39
C ALA A 45 -11.59 13.96 -16.21
N LEU A 46 -12.02 13.57 -15.00
CA LEU A 46 -11.93 14.44 -13.83
C LEU A 46 -10.47 14.48 -13.34
N PRO A 47 -9.86 15.68 -13.22
CA PRO A 47 -8.48 15.78 -12.80
C PRO A 47 -8.33 15.37 -11.33
N LEU A 48 -7.45 14.41 -11.07
CA LEU A 48 -6.91 14.19 -9.73
C LEU A 48 -5.86 15.26 -9.43
N SER A 49 -5.69 15.60 -8.14
CA SER A 49 -4.58 16.48 -7.75
C SER A 49 -3.25 15.78 -7.99
N GLN A 50 -2.21 16.57 -8.26
CA GLN A 50 -0.86 16.05 -8.46
C GLN A 50 -0.38 15.19 -7.27
N TYR A 51 -0.80 15.56 -6.06
CA TYR A 51 -0.56 14.78 -4.84
C TYR A 51 -1.09 13.35 -4.96
N LEU A 52 -2.36 13.18 -5.34
CA LEU A 52 -2.98 11.86 -5.47
C LEU A 52 -2.37 11.04 -6.62
N THR A 53 -2.05 11.69 -7.75
CA THR A 53 -1.35 11.01 -8.85
C THR A 53 0.03 10.52 -8.42
N ASN A 54 0.81 11.36 -7.74
CA ASN A 54 2.12 10.97 -7.23
C ASN A 54 2.01 9.86 -6.18
N LEU A 55 0.95 9.86 -5.36
CA LEU A 55 0.69 8.81 -4.38
C LEU A 55 0.48 7.44 -5.03
N ILE A 56 -0.29 7.38 -6.13
CA ILE A 56 -0.51 6.15 -6.90
C ILE A 56 0.84 5.62 -7.40
N LEU A 57 1.58 6.46 -8.14
CA LEU A 57 2.89 6.11 -8.70
C LEU A 57 3.89 5.67 -7.62
N LYS A 58 3.84 6.29 -6.44
CA LYS A 58 4.71 5.93 -5.32
C LYS A 58 4.38 4.54 -4.78
N CYS A 59 3.10 4.21 -4.60
CA CYS A 59 2.69 2.88 -4.15
C CYS A 59 3.13 1.82 -5.17
N ASP A 60 2.92 2.08 -6.46
CA ASP A 60 3.33 1.16 -7.53
C ASP A 60 4.84 0.92 -7.53
N ALA A 61 5.64 1.98 -7.39
CA ALA A 61 7.09 1.88 -7.33
C ALA A 61 7.57 1.08 -6.11
N LEU A 62 6.95 1.27 -4.94
CA LEU A 62 7.28 0.51 -3.73
C LEU A 62 6.98 -0.97 -3.89
N HIS A 63 5.81 -1.31 -4.43
CA HIS A 63 5.46 -2.71 -4.71
C HIS A 63 6.39 -3.34 -5.75
N ALA A 64 6.72 -2.60 -6.81
CA ALA A 64 7.67 -3.06 -7.82
C ALA A 64 9.07 -3.30 -7.25
N ALA A 65 9.56 -2.45 -6.34
CA ALA A 65 10.85 -2.65 -5.68
C ALA A 65 10.87 -3.94 -4.85
N VAL A 66 9.78 -4.24 -4.12
CA VAL A 66 9.63 -5.49 -3.37
C VAL A 66 9.55 -6.70 -4.31
N GLU A 67 8.82 -6.62 -5.42
CA GLU A 67 8.71 -7.70 -6.42
C GLU A 67 10.05 -8.04 -7.08
N LYS A 68 10.94 -7.04 -7.23
CA LYS A 68 12.32 -7.24 -7.72
C LYS A 68 13.28 -7.77 -6.65
N GLY A 69 12.89 -7.76 -5.38
CA GLY A 69 13.79 -8.06 -4.25
C GLY A 69 14.86 -6.99 -4.01
N SER A 70 14.60 -5.73 -4.38
CA SER A 70 15.58 -4.64 -4.26
C SER A 70 15.36 -3.84 -2.97
N LEU A 71 16.06 -4.22 -1.89
CA LEU A 71 16.04 -3.46 -0.63
C LEU A 71 16.54 -2.02 -0.80
N LEU A 72 17.57 -1.82 -1.64
CA LEU A 72 18.12 -0.49 -1.91
C LEU A 72 17.07 0.43 -2.55
N GLU A 73 16.41 -0.04 -3.62
CA GLU A 73 15.37 0.76 -4.30
C GLU A 73 14.19 1.04 -3.36
N LEU A 74 13.79 0.07 -2.53
CA LEU A 74 12.76 0.27 -1.52
C LEU A 74 13.14 1.35 -0.50
N GLN A 75 14.39 1.33 -0.03
CA GLN A 75 14.93 2.33 0.90
C GLN A 75 14.95 3.72 0.27
N GLU A 76 15.51 3.86 -0.92
CA GLU A 76 15.59 5.13 -1.66
C GLU A 76 14.21 5.73 -1.92
N LEU A 77 13.22 4.88 -2.22
CA LEU A 77 11.83 5.32 -2.37
C LEU A 77 11.23 5.78 -1.03
N LEU A 78 11.59 5.21 0.10
CA LEU A 78 11.05 5.62 1.41
C LEU A 78 11.84 6.77 2.06
N ASP A 79 13.06 7.01 1.59
CA ASP A 79 13.95 8.01 2.17
C ASP A 79 13.46 9.43 1.94
N HIS A 80 13.75 10.30 2.90
CA HIS A 80 13.38 11.72 2.91
C HIS A 80 11.88 12.05 2.77
N ASP A 81 10.98 11.06 2.81
CA ASP A 81 9.54 11.29 2.77
C ASP A 81 8.92 11.37 4.17
N HIS A 82 8.27 12.49 4.47
CA HIS A 82 7.57 12.72 5.74
C HIS A 82 6.34 11.81 5.90
N ASN A 83 5.79 11.29 4.80
CA ASN A 83 4.65 10.37 4.77
C ASN A 83 5.05 8.89 4.66
N ARG A 84 6.33 8.53 4.81
CA ARG A 84 6.82 7.14 4.68
C ARG A 84 6.01 6.11 5.49
N GLN A 85 5.51 6.50 6.67
CA GLN A 85 4.66 5.65 7.52
C GLN A 85 3.33 5.25 6.86
N LYS A 86 2.76 6.13 6.03
CA LYS A 86 1.56 5.84 5.25
C LYS A 86 1.89 4.95 4.07
N TYR A 87 2.99 5.22 3.38
CA TYR A 87 3.36 4.51 2.17
C TYR A 87 3.79 3.08 2.44
N VAL A 88 4.56 2.84 3.50
CA VAL A 88 5.01 1.48 3.83
C VAL A 88 3.84 0.54 4.20
N ALA A 89 2.70 1.12 4.59
CA ALA A 89 1.46 0.41 4.90
C ALA A 89 0.46 0.36 3.73
N CYS A 90 0.87 0.77 2.52
CA CYS A 90 0.00 0.66 1.35
C CYS A 90 -0.23 -0.81 0.95
N TYR A 91 -1.30 -0.99 0.18
CA TYR A 91 -1.65 -2.27 -0.44
C TYR A 91 -1.56 -2.14 -1.95
N ASP A 92 -1.27 -3.26 -2.61
CA ASP A 92 -1.41 -3.39 -4.06
C ASP A 92 -2.88 -3.63 -4.47
N GLU A 93 -3.14 -3.78 -5.76
CA GLU A 93 -4.48 -4.03 -6.29
C GLU A 93 -5.12 -5.34 -5.81
N ALA A 94 -4.31 -6.32 -5.42
CA ALA A 94 -4.78 -7.58 -4.83
C ALA A 94 -5.05 -7.45 -3.33
N GLY A 95 -4.80 -6.28 -2.74
CA GLY A 95 -4.95 -6.03 -1.32
C GLY A 95 -3.84 -6.71 -0.51
N VAL A 96 -2.61 -6.77 -1.05
CA VAL A 96 -1.42 -7.33 -0.38
C VAL A 96 -0.48 -6.21 0.04
N GLY A 97 0.02 -6.27 1.28
CA GLY A 97 0.98 -5.30 1.81
C GLY A 97 2.43 -5.60 1.42
N LEU A 98 3.32 -4.61 1.54
CA LEU A 98 4.75 -4.77 1.23
C LEU A 98 5.42 -5.90 2.03
N LEU A 99 5.12 -5.99 3.34
CA LEU A 99 5.70 -7.03 4.21
C LEU A 99 5.27 -8.43 3.79
N HIS A 100 3.97 -8.66 3.56
CA HIS A 100 3.48 -9.98 3.14
C HIS A 100 4.04 -10.38 1.78
N LYS A 101 4.16 -9.43 0.85
CA LYS A 101 4.79 -9.68 -0.44
C LYS A 101 6.26 -10.10 -0.30
N ALA A 102 7.02 -9.42 0.55
CA ALA A 102 8.42 -9.78 0.83
C ALA A 102 8.54 -11.17 1.48
N VAL A 103 7.64 -11.52 2.41
CA VAL A 103 7.58 -12.87 3.02
C VAL A 103 7.25 -13.93 1.95
N PHE A 104 6.26 -13.67 1.10
CA PHE A 104 5.85 -14.59 0.04
C PHE A 104 7.00 -14.90 -0.94
N TYR A 105 7.78 -13.89 -1.32
CA TYR A 105 8.95 -14.07 -2.18
C TYR A 105 10.23 -14.51 -1.45
N ASN A 106 10.18 -14.69 -0.12
CA ASN A 106 11.31 -15.09 0.71
C ASN A 106 12.50 -14.11 0.67
N TYR A 107 12.24 -12.80 0.55
CA TYR A 107 13.23 -11.73 0.61
C TYR A 107 13.52 -11.32 2.05
N THR A 108 14.28 -12.15 2.76
CA THR A 108 14.55 -12.03 4.20
C THR A 108 15.17 -10.69 4.60
N ASP A 109 16.03 -10.12 3.76
CA ASP A 109 16.64 -8.80 3.98
C ASP A 109 15.59 -7.68 4.02
N ILE A 110 14.64 -7.70 3.08
CA ILE A 110 13.50 -6.76 3.05
C ILE A 110 12.59 -6.99 4.26
N VAL A 111 12.28 -8.25 4.60
CA VAL A 111 11.45 -8.59 5.76
C VAL A 111 12.06 -8.05 7.05
N VAL A 112 13.34 -8.34 7.30
CA VAL A 112 14.07 -7.91 8.49
C VAL A 112 14.11 -6.38 8.55
N TRP A 113 14.41 -5.73 7.42
CA TRP A 113 14.45 -4.27 7.38
C TRP A 113 13.09 -3.64 7.66
N LEU A 114 12.01 -4.14 7.04
CA LEU A 114 10.65 -3.64 7.26
C LEU A 114 10.22 -3.79 8.72
N VAL A 115 10.44 -4.96 9.33
CA VAL A 115 10.05 -5.22 10.73
C VAL A 115 10.83 -4.34 11.71
N ASN A 116 12.13 -4.15 11.48
CA ASN A 116 12.98 -3.35 12.37
C ASN A 116 12.65 -1.84 12.30
N ASN A 117 12.25 -1.33 11.13
CA ASN A 117 11.96 0.09 10.94
C ASN A 117 10.48 0.45 11.08
N TYR A 118 9.58 -0.52 10.86
CA TYR A 118 8.12 -0.34 10.79
C TYR A 118 7.40 -1.52 11.45
N SER A 119 7.66 -1.75 12.73
CA SER A 119 7.14 -2.90 13.48
C SER A 119 5.61 -3.05 13.45
N GLN A 120 4.87 -1.96 13.22
CA GLN A 120 3.41 -2.01 13.08
C GLN A 120 2.94 -2.87 11.89
N LEU A 121 3.79 -3.08 10.88
CA LEU A 121 3.44 -3.87 9.69
C LEU A 121 3.18 -5.34 10.02
N VAL A 122 3.75 -5.86 11.12
CA VAL A 122 3.50 -7.21 11.61
C VAL A 122 2.02 -7.43 11.99
N HIS A 123 1.31 -6.35 12.30
CA HIS A 123 -0.11 -6.39 12.62
C HIS A 123 -1.01 -6.02 11.44
N GLN A 124 -0.43 -5.65 10.29
CA GLN A 124 -1.19 -5.38 9.09
C GLN A 124 -1.88 -6.67 8.66
N ARG A 125 -3.19 -6.63 8.42
CA ARG A 125 -3.93 -7.73 7.84
C ARG A 125 -4.14 -7.44 6.38
N ASP A 126 -4.04 -8.45 5.55
CA ASP A 126 -4.24 -8.27 4.12
C ASP A 126 -5.00 -9.48 3.54
N SER A 127 -5.24 -9.47 2.23
CA SER A 127 -5.98 -10.55 1.56
C SER A 127 -5.26 -11.90 1.62
N VAL A 128 -3.95 -11.90 1.92
CA VAL A 128 -3.12 -13.08 2.04
C VAL A 128 -3.02 -13.44 3.52
N SER A 129 -3.87 -14.37 3.95
CA SER A 129 -3.74 -14.94 5.29
C SER A 129 -2.42 -15.71 5.42
N ILE A 130 -1.32 -15.05 5.81
CA ILE A 130 -0.10 -15.74 6.29
C ILE A 130 -0.38 -16.23 7.73
N VAL A 131 -1.34 -17.14 7.86
CA VAL A 131 -1.37 -18.05 8.98
C VAL A 131 -0.38 -19.14 8.59
N LEU A 132 0.90 -19.06 9.00
CA LEU A 132 1.79 -20.21 9.29
C LEU A 132 3.31 -19.92 9.33
N ALA A 133 3.83 -18.80 8.85
CA ALA A 133 5.29 -18.68 8.67
C ALA A 133 6.12 -18.45 9.96
N LEU A 134 5.51 -18.01 11.08
CA LEU A 134 6.23 -17.74 12.33
C LEU A 134 5.87 -18.68 13.49
N SER A 135 4.98 -19.65 13.29
CA SER A 135 4.58 -20.58 14.35
C SER A 135 5.39 -21.88 14.40
N HIS A 136 6.40 -22.07 13.53
CA HIS A 136 7.19 -23.31 13.48
C HIS A 136 8.68 -23.14 13.83
N SER A 137 9.08 -22.03 14.44
CA SER A 137 10.40 -21.91 15.07
C SER A 137 10.26 -21.79 16.59
N LYS A 138 9.64 -22.81 17.20
CA LYS A 138 9.88 -23.15 18.60
C LYS A 138 9.92 -24.67 18.73
N SER A 139 11.04 -25.12 19.30
CA SER A 139 11.37 -26.47 19.78
C SER A 139 11.94 -27.42 18.75
#